data_AF-A0A4U0V0S5-F1
#
_entry.id   AF-A0A4U0V0S5-F1
#
_cell.length_a   1.000
_cell.length_b   1.000
_cell.length_c   1.000
_cell.angle_alpha   90.00
_cell.angle_beta   90.00
_cell.angle_gamma   90.00
#
_symmetry.space_group_name_H-M   'P 1'
#
loop_
_entity.id
_entity.type
_entity.pdbx_description
1 polymer ?
#
loop_
_entity_poly.entity_id
_entity_poly.type
_entity_poly.pdbx_seq_one_letter_code
_entity_poly.pdbx_strand_id
1 'polypeptide(L)'
;MAGLQDAPLVTDSTIETSVPASHTVPHPSSSPPQDATTTFHIGTRSSLLARVQTDIVLSLLRAAWPKCKFETHSMKTAGDNNQTTALYKFNDKALWTQELEVLLQERKLDLIVHSLKDMPTQLPIDLELGCVTARGDPRDAFVMKASLVGKYKSLAELPEGSVVGTSSLRRTAQLKRSHPHLRFADVRGNMGTRLSKLDNLESEYSALILAVAGLDRLGMSSRVTAYLSKADGGMLYAVGQGALGIEVRKDDAKVKELLSKIGCERTTRAVLAERSLMRTLEGGCSVPIGVETEWVKRKGVLDPEVGVGAKPAEDYHNLSGAATSKTASDSPTPSSQTNGVEAHADNTTVDLNEGELTDELVMRALVVSLDGSEIAEVETRRRLTSREEADEFGWEVARQLVAKGADKILEGIGLNRKIIGEQNEA
;
A
#
# COMPACT_ATOMS: atom_id res chain seq x y z
N MET A 1 39.31 -55.92 -52.44
CA MET A 1 39.51 -56.16 -53.89
C MET A 1 38.80 -55.04 -54.64
N ALA A 2 39.39 -54.53 -55.73
CA ALA A 2 38.86 -53.53 -56.68
C ALA A 2 38.34 -52.19 -56.09
N GLY A 3 38.82 -50.99 -56.48
CA GLY A 3 39.97 -50.61 -57.31
C GLY A 3 39.61 -49.73 -58.51
N LEU A 4 40.35 -48.62 -58.67
CA LEU A 4 40.57 -47.85 -59.93
C LEU A 4 39.32 -47.05 -60.43
N GLN A 5 39.42 -45.97 -61.22
CA GLN A 5 40.56 -45.28 -61.85
C GLN A 5 40.21 -43.80 -62.18
N ASP A 6 41.22 -42.95 -62.37
CA ASP A 6 41.09 -41.53 -62.76
C ASP A 6 40.91 -41.27 -64.28
N ALA A 7 40.38 -40.08 -64.61
CA ALA A 7 40.67 -39.27 -65.82
C ALA A 7 40.09 -39.76 -67.18
N PRO A 8 40.00 -38.92 -68.25
CA PRO A 8 40.67 -37.61 -68.45
C PRO A 8 39.83 -36.44 -69.01
N LEU A 9 40.51 -35.28 -69.16
CA LEU A 9 40.00 -34.05 -69.79
C LEU A 9 39.87 -34.15 -71.32
N VAL A 10 39.00 -33.30 -71.89
CA VAL A 10 38.96 -32.90 -73.32
C VAL A 10 38.80 -31.37 -73.41
N THR A 11 39.09 -30.80 -74.59
CA THR A 11 39.67 -29.47 -74.80
C THR A 11 38.80 -28.42 -75.49
N ASP A 12 38.97 -27.15 -75.06
CA ASP A 12 39.18 -25.91 -75.85
C ASP A 12 38.08 -25.28 -76.77
N SER A 13 38.15 -23.94 -76.89
CA SER A 13 37.38 -22.99 -77.75
C SER A 13 35.87 -22.80 -77.45
N THR A 14 35.21 -21.65 -77.66
CA THR A 14 35.54 -20.43 -78.43
C THR A 14 34.85 -19.15 -77.88
N ILE A 15 35.56 -18.02 -77.98
CA ILE A 15 35.19 -16.59 -78.14
C ILE A 15 33.68 -16.21 -78.25
N GLU A 16 33.21 -15.21 -77.46
CA GLU A 16 32.67 -13.91 -77.98
C GLU A 16 32.36 -12.82 -76.91
N THR A 17 32.24 -11.57 -77.37
CA THR A 17 32.32 -10.30 -76.63
C THR A 17 30.98 -9.69 -76.18
N SER A 18 30.94 -8.91 -75.08
CA SER A 18 30.50 -7.48 -75.10
C SER A 18 30.41 -6.76 -73.72
N VAL A 19 31.03 -5.56 -73.67
CA VAL A 19 30.67 -4.28 -72.99
C VAL A 19 30.13 -4.25 -71.54
N PRO A 20 30.68 -3.39 -70.62
CA PRO A 20 30.30 -3.34 -69.20
C PRO A 20 29.17 -2.34 -68.87
N ALA A 21 28.49 -2.56 -67.74
CA ALA A 21 27.56 -1.58 -67.16
C ALA A 21 27.64 -1.50 -65.62
N SER A 22 27.93 -0.30 -65.12
CA SER A 22 27.55 0.26 -63.81
C SER A 22 27.68 -0.61 -62.54
N HIS A 23 28.82 -0.51 -61.84
CA HIS A 23 28.88 -0.82 -60.41
C HIS A 23 28.21 0.29 -59.58
N THR A 24 26.94 0.10 -59.20
CA THR A 24 26.32 0.84 -58.08
C THR A 24 26.61 0.10 -56.78
N VAL A 25 27.55 0.64 -55.98
CA VAL A 25 27.75 0.18 -54.61
C VAL A 25 26.57 0.65 -53.75
N PRO A 26 25.84 -0.24 -53.05
CA PRO A 26 24.82 0.18 -52.11
C PRO A 26 25.50 0.76 -50.86
N HIS A 27 25.36 2.07 -50.64
CA HIS A 27 25.68 2.68 -49.34
C HIS A 27 24.74 2.09 -48.28
N PRO A 28 25.26 1.52 -47.16
CA PRO A 28 24.42 1.19 -46.03
C PRO A 28 23.95 2.48 -45.37
N SER A 29 22.66 2.79 -45.49
CA SER A 29 22.02 3.86 -44.71
C SER A 29 21.98 3.44 -43.25
N SER A 30 23.04 3.75 -42.51
CA SER A 30 23.08 3.63 -41.06
C SER A 30 22.12 4.64 -40.44
N SER A 31 20.86 4.24 -40.27
CA SER A 31 19.98 4.83 -39.27
C SER A 31 20.72 4.83 -37.92
N PRO A 32 20.73 5.92 -37.14
CA PRO A 32 21.29 5.86 -35.80
C PRO A 32 20.57 4.78 -34.99
N PRO A 33 21.26 4.07 -34.07
CA PRO A 33 20.62 3.06 -33.25
C PRO A 33 19.45 3.70 -32.51
N GLN A 34 18.24 3.14 -32.70
CA GLN A 34 17.09 3.54 -31.90
C GLN A 34 17.42 3.25 -30.43
N ASP A 35 17.39 4.32 -29.61
CA ASP A 35 17.67 4.31 -28.16
C ASP A 35 16.86 3.16 -27.53
N ALA A 36 17.54 2.06 -27.15
CA ALA A 36 16.89 0.78 -26.89
C ALA A 36 15.99 0.89 -25.65
N THR A 37 14.69 1.06 -25.88
CA THR A 37 13.72 1.36 -24.83
C THR A 37 13.66 0.19 -23.86
N THR A 38 14.17 0.38 -22.64
CA THR A 38 14.19 -0.68 -21.63
C THR A 38 12.77 -1.03 -21.20
N THR A 39 12.37 -2.28 -21.42
CA THR A 39 11.10 -2.84 -20.91
C THR A 39 11.32 -3.42 -19.52
N PHE A 40 10.30 -3.28 -18.67
CA PHE A 40 10.15 -3.96 -17.38
C PHE A 40 8.81 -4.71 -17.33
N HIS A 41 8.82 -5.94 -16.79
CA HIS A 41 7.66 -6.82 -16.71
C HIS A 41 7.05 -6.81 -15.30
N ILE A 42 5.78 -6.43 -15.18
CA ILE A 42 5.11 -6.06 -13.93
C ILE A 42 4.04 -7.08 -13.57
N GLY A 43 4.26 -7.81 -12.47
CA GLY A 43 3.33 -8.81 -11.96
C GLY A 43 2.15 -8.22 -11.21
N THR A 44 0.96 -8.78 -11.42
CA THR A 44 -0.23 -8.44 -10.64
C THR A 44 -1.27 -9.56 -10.61
N ARG A 45 -2.17 -9.49 -9.62
CA ARG A 45 -3.40 -10.30 -9.63
C ARG A 45 -4.40 -9.75 -10.65
N SER A 46 -5.20 -10.64 -11.21
CA SER A 46 -6.20 -10.36 -12.25
C SER A 46 -7.48 -9.68 -11.74
N SER A 47 -7.63 -9.53 -10.42
CA SER A 47 -8.76 -8.79 -9.84
C SER A 47 -8.73 -7.30 -10.21
N LEU A 48 -9.89 -6.68 -10.39
CA LEU A 48 -10.00 -5.26 -10.79
C LEU A 48 -9.22 -4.33 -9.85
N LEU A 49 -9.32 -4.53 -8.53
CA LEU A 49 -8.59 -3.71 -7.56
C LEU A 49 -7.06 -3.88 -7.68
N ALA A 50 -6.57 -5.09 -7.92
CA ALA A 50 -5.12 -5.31 -8.10
C ALA A 50 -4.59 -4.68 -9.40
N ARG A 51 -5.37 -4.72 -10.48
CA ARG A 51 -5.05 -4.01 -11.73
C ARG A 51 -4.99 -2.50 -11.52
N VAL A 52 -6.01 -1.89 -10.90
CA VAL A 52 -6.01 -0.46 -10.59
C VAL A 52 -4.84 -0.06 -9.66
N GLN A 53 -4.49 -0.91 -8.68
CA GLN A 53 -3.30 -0.69 -7.85
C GLN A 53 -2.00 -0.74 -8.67
N THR A 54 -1.95 -1.59 -9.69
CA THR A 54 -0.83 -1.66 -10.64
C THR A 54 -0.80 -0.41 -11.52
N ASP A 55 -1.95 0.07 -12.00
CA ASP A 55 -2.05 1.29 -12.80
C ASP A 55 -1.59 2.55 -12.05
N ILE A 56 -1.85 2.63 -10.73
CA ILE A 56 -1.29 3.68 -9.86
C ILE A 56 0.25 3.61 -9.87
N VAL A 57 0.83 2.43 -9.63
CA VAL A 57 2.29 2.24 -9.61
C VAL A 57 2.90 2.53 -10.98
N LEU A 58 2.28 2.05 -12.05
CA LEU A 58 2.69 2.31 -13.44
C LEU A 58 2.66 3.80 -13.77
N SER A 59 1.72 4.57 -13.23
CA SER A 59 1.65 6.02 -13.44
C SER A 59 2.83 6.73 -12.77
N LEU A 60 3.17 6.35 -11.53
CA LEU A 60 4.37 6.84 -10.83
C LEU A 60 5.66 6.46 -11.60
N LEU A 61 5.76 5.21 -12.06
CA LEU A 61 6.92 4.71 -12.81
C LEU A 61 7.09 5.44 -14.15
N ARG A 62 6.01 5.65 -14.92
CA ARG A 62 6.04 6.37 -16.20
C ARG A 62 6.41 7.85 -16.03
N ALA A 63 5.95 8.49 -14.95
CA ALA A 63 6.32 9.86 -14.63
C ALA A 63 7.81 9.98 -14.25
N ALA A 64 8.32 9.04 -13.45
CA ALA A 64 9.72 9.03 -13.00
C ALA A 64 10.73 8.57 -14.07
N TRP A 65 10.27 7.77 -15.04
CA TRP A 65 11.08 7.09 -16.05
C TRP A 65 10.38 7.05 -17.43
N PRO A 66 10.17 8.21 -18.10
CA PRO A 66 9.41 8.30 -19.34
C PRO A 66 10.06 7.61 -20.55
N LYS A 67 11.35 7.25 -20.46
CA LYS A 67 12.07 6.45 -21.46
C LYS A 67 11.95 4.93 -21.27
N CYS A 68 11.22 4.46 -20.26
CA CYS A 68 11.04 3.03 -19.99
C CYS A 68 9.67 2.54 -20.45
N LYS A 69 9.61 1.27 -20.90
CA LYS A 69 8.37 0.55 -21.18
C LYS A 69 8.01 -0.33 -20.00
N PHE A 70 6.72 -0.48 -19.75
CA PHE A 70 6.19 -1.27 -18.63
C PHE A 70 5.05 -2.16 -19.14
N GLU A 71 5.24 -3.48 -19.06
CA GLU A 71 4.30 -4.49 -19.53
C GLU A 71 3.67 -5.22 -18.34
N THR A 72 2.34 -5.33 -18.30
CA THR A 72 1.63 -5.91 -17.15
C THR A 72 1.24 -7.36 -17.40
N HIS A 73 1.60 -8.22 -16.46
CA HIS A 73 1.33 -9.66 -16.47
C HIS A 73 0.35 -9.98 -15.35
N SER A 74 -0.92 -10.20 -15.69
CA SER A 74 -1.98 -10.44 -14.71
C SER A 74 -2.40 -11.90 -14.64
N MET A 75 -2.40 -12.51 -13.44
CA MET A 75 -2.79 -13.91 -13.24
C MET A 75 -3.78 -14.11 -12.08
N LYS A 76 -4.24 -15.35 -11.86
CA LYS A 76 -5.02 -15.73 -10.67
C LYS A 76 -4.10 -16.44 -9.68
N THR A 77 -4.35 -16.21 -8.40
CA THR A 77 -3.70 -16.92 -7.28
C THR A 77 -4.65 -17.93 -6.65
N ALA A 78 -4.15 -18.81 -5.79
CA ALA A 78 -4.94 -19.77 -5.01
C ALA A 78 -6.11 -19.08 -4.27
N GLY A 79 -5.86 -17.92 -3.67
CA GLY A 79 -6.90 -17.12 -3.00
C GLY A 79 -7.96 -16.53 -3.95
N ASP A 80 -7.65 -16.30 -5.22
CA ASP A 80 -8.64 -15.86 -6.24
C ASP A 80 -9.52 -17.02 -6.70
N ASN A 81 -8.96 -18.24 -6.72
CA ASN A 81 -9.65 -19.47 -7.13
C ASN A 81 -10.60 -20.00 -6.03
N ASN A 82 -10.24 -19.89 -4.75
CA ASN A 82 -11.09 -20.32 -3.64
C ASN A 82 -11.81 -19.16 -2.92
N GLN A 83 -13.03 -18.89 -3.38
CA GLN A 83 -13.91 -17.84 -2.84
C GLN A 83 -14.99 -18.35 -1.87
N THR A 84 -14.96 -19.62 -1.46
CA THR A 84 -15.96 -20.23 -0.56
C THR A 84 -15.40 -20.53 0.82
N THR A 85 -14.15 -20.99 0.91
CA THR A 85 -13.48 -21.25 2.20
C THR A 85 -13.21 -19.94 2.96
N ALA A 86 -13.46 -19.93 4.26
CA ALA A 86 -13.18 -18.80 5.15
C ALA A 86 -11.66 -18.59 5.31
N LEU A 87 -11.21 -17.32 5.43
CA LEU A 87 -9.78 -16.99 5.37
C LEU A 87 -8.94 -17.68 6.45
N TYR A 88 -9.46 -17.80 7.67
CA TYR A 88 -8.77 -18.41 8.79
C TYR A 88 -8.60 -19.94 8.67
N LYS A 89 -9.21 -20.58 7.65
CA LYS A 89 -9.08 -22.01 7.37
C LYS A 89 -7.98 -22.33 6.33
N PHE A 90 -7.31 -21.32 5.78
CA PHE A 90 -6.14 -21.52 4.93
C PHE A 90 -4.88 -21.56 5.80
N ASN A 91 -4.06 -22.60 5.62
CA ASN A 91 -2.77 -22.73 6.32
C ASN A 91 -1.62 -22.00 5.59
N ASP A 92 -1.83 -21.59 4.33
CA ASP A 92 -0.79 -21.02 3.48
C ASP A 92 -0.59 -19.52 3.76
N LYS A 93 0.59 -19.16 4.28
CA LYS A 93 0.96 -17.75 4.54
C LYS A 93 1.11 -16.91 3.25
N ALA A 94 1.23 -17.53 2.08
CA ALA A 94 1.51 -16.91 0.77
C ALA A 94 0.33 -16.97 -0.23
N LEU A 95 -0.92 -17.12 0.27
CA LEU A 95 -2.16 -17.33 -0.51
C LEU A 95 -2.42 -16.37 -1.70
N TRP A 96 -1.78 -15.20 -1.71
CA TRP A 96 -1.96 -14.12 -2.69
C TRP A 96 -0.68 -13.73 -3.44
N THR A 97 0.45 -14.39 -3.15
CA THR A 97 1.78 -13.97 -3.60
C THR A 97 2.54 -15.10 -4.33
N GLN A 98 2.41 -16.35 -3.87
CA GLN A 98 3.22 -17.48 -4.30
C GLN A 98 3.35 -17.66 -5.82
N GLU A 99 2.25 -17.59 -6.59
CA GLU A 99 2.34 -17.81 -8.04
C GLU A 99 3.02 -16.66 -8.80
N LEU A 100 3.04 -15.45 -8.23
CA LEU A 100 3.76 -14.30 -8.76
C LEU A 100 5.24 -14.32 -8.32
N GLU A 101 5.52 -14.72 -7.07
CA GLU A 101 6.87 -14.93 -6.53
C GLU A 101 7.67 -15.90 -7.44
N VAL A 102 7.09 -17.03 -7.84
CA VAL A 102 7.73 -17.99 -8.76
C VAL A 102 8.17 -17.32 -10.07
N LEU A 103 7.30 -16.51 -10.69
CA LEU A 103 7.64 -15.83 -11.94
C LEU A 103 8.70 -14.73 -11.76
N LEU A 104 8.78 -14.11 -10.58
CA LEU A 104 9.80 -13.12 -10.21
C LEU A 104 11.17 -13.80 -9.99
N GLN A 105 11.20 -14.98 -9.35
CA GLN A 105 12.39 -15.82 -9.19
C GLN A 105 12.89 -16.36 -10.54
N GLU A 106 11.98 -16.82 -11.41
CA GLU A 106 12.29 -17.25 -12.78
C GLU A 106 12.68 -16.11 -13.74
N ARG A 107 12.73 -14.85 -13.26
CA ARG A 107 13.00 -13.62 -14.05
C ARG A 107 12.06 -13.41 -15.24
N LYS A 108 10.83 -13.93 -15.15
CA LYS A 108 9.72 -13.64 -16.09
C LYS A 108 8.99 -12.34 -15.73
N LEU A 109 9.13 -11.89 -14.48
CA LEU A 109 8.74 -10.58 -13.98
C LEU A 109 9.96 -9.85 -13.44
N ASP A 110 9.91 -8.53 -13.35
CA ASP A 110 10.93 -7.68 -12.71
C ASP A 110 10.50 -7.18 -11.33
N LEU A 111 9.20 -6.93 -11.15
CA LEU A 111 8.60 -6.55 -9.88
C LEU A 111 7.13 -6.98 -9.82
N ILE A 112 6.58 -7.10 -8.61
CA ILE A 112 5.17 -7.43 -8.38
C ILE A 112 4.51 -6.32 -7.54
N VAL A 113 3.27 -5.94 -7.87
CA VAL A 113 2.48 -4.95 -7.11
C VAL A 113 1.49 -5.64 -6.18
N HIS A 114 1.54 -5.32 -4.89
CA HIS A 114 0.63 -5.88 -3.88
C HIS A 114 -0.06 -4.79 -3.05
N SER A 115 -1.27 -5.09 -2.56
CA SER A 115 -1.74 -4.51 -1.30
C SER A 115 -0.86 -5.02 -0.16
N LEU A 116 -0.14 -4.14 0.55
CA LEU A 116 0.91 -4.58 1.47
C LEU A 116 0.40 -5.48 2.62
N LYS A 117 -0.86 -5.28 3.04
CA LYS A 117 -1.53 -6.12 4.04
C LYS A 117 -1.80 -7.57 3.60
N ASP A 118 -1.72 -7.85 2.30
CA ASP A 118 -1.92 -9.19 1.73
C ASP A 118 -0.57 -9.92 1.52
N MET A 119 0.57 -9.24 1.72
CA MET A 119 1.91 -9.84 1.66
C MET A 119 2.31 -10.46 3.01
N PRO A 120 2.91 -11.67 3.04
CA PRO A 120 3.43 -12.24 4.27
C PRO A 120 4.51 -11.36 4.89
N THR A 121 4.67 -11.42 6.22
CA THR A 121 5.68 -10.64 6.97
C THR A 121 7.12 -11.14 6.74
N GLN A 122 7.25 -12.41 6.37
CA GLN A 122 8.48 -13.05 5.90
C GLN A 122 8.32 -13.37 4.40
N LEU A 123 9.25 -12.89 3.58
CA LEU A 123 9.33 -13.18 2.15
C LEU A 123 10.35 -14.29 1.87
N PRO A 124 10.36 -14.92 0.68
CA PRO A 124 11.42 -15.82 0.24
C PRO A 124 12.83 -15.21 0.39
N ILE A 125 13.85 -16.05 0.59
CA ILE A 125 15.19 -15.59 0.98
C ILE A 125 15.87 -14.70 -0.07
N ASP A 126 15.48 -14.84 -1.33
CA ASP A 126 15.97 -14.12 -2.50
C ASP A 126 15.07 -12.94 -2.94
N LEU A 127 13.92 -12.74 -2.29
CA LEU A 127 12.97 -11.66 -2.56
C LEU A 127 12.91 -10.64 -1.41
N GLU A 128 12.57 -9.38 -1.72
CA GLU A 128 12.41 -8.32 -0.74
C GLU A 128 11.31 -7.32 -1.11
N LEU A 129 10.83 -6.59 -0.10
CA LEU A 129 9.99 -5.41 -0.26
C LEU A 129 10.86 -4.24 -0.73
N GLY A 130 11.01 -4.08 -2.05
CA GLY A 130 11.90 -3.10 -2.67
C GLY A 130 11.50 -1.65 -2.36
N CYS A 131 10.19 -1.34 -2.44
CA CYS A 131 9.67 -0.09 -1.92
C CYS A 131 8.20 -0.17 -1.48
N VAL A 132 7.75 0.87 -0.79
CA VAL A 132 6.34 1.09 -0.44
C VAL A 132 5.94 2.47 -0.96
N THR A 133 4.82 2.57 -1.67
CA THR A 133 4.31 3.85 -2.17
C THR A 133 3.76 4.72 -1.03
N ALA A 134 3.42 5.98 -1.32
CA ALA A 134 2.60 6.79 -0.40
C ALA A 134 1.32 6.04 0.03
N ARG A 135 0.95 6.15 1.31
CA ARG A 135 -0.17 5.41 1.91
C ARG A 135 -1.51 6.05 1.52
N GLY A 136 -2.43 5.27 0.96
CA GLY A 136 -3.85 5.65 0.92
C GLY A 136 -4.50 5.46 2.30
N ASP A 137 -5.71 5.97 2.51
CA ASP A 137 -6.39 5.92 3.81
C ASP A 137 -6.42 4.48 4.40
N PRO A 138 -5.73 4.25 5.55
CA PRO A 138 -5.58 2.93 6.12
C PRO A 138 -6.83 2.46 6.90
N ARG A 139 -7.79 3.36 7.17
CA ARG A 139 -8.98 3.07 7.98
C ARG A 139 -9.86 1.98 7.36
N ASP A 140 -10.66 1.36 8.21
CA ASP A 140 -11.77 0.54 7.74
C ASP A 140 -13.00 1.43 7.46
N ALA A 141 -13.87 0.96 6.58
CA ALA A 141 -15.10 1.63 6.20
C ALA A 141 -16.31 0.80 6.66
N PHE A 142 -17.25 1.45 7.34
CA PHE A 142 -18.60 0.96 7.51
C PHE A 142 -19.40 1.27 6.25
N VAL A 143 -19.99 0.24 5.63
CA VAL A 143 -20.79 0.36 4.39
C VAL A 143 -22.15 -0.27 4.63
N MET A 144 -23.17 0.56 4.77
CA MET A 144 -24.54 0.16 5.10
C MET A 144 -25.34 -0.26 3.86
N LYS A 145 -26.30 -1.20 4.03
CA LYS A 145 -27.27 -1.56 2.98
C LYS A 145 -28.10 -0.34 2.59
N ALA A 146 -28.31 -0.11 1.28
CA ALA A 146 -28.96 1.09 0.76
C ALA A 146 -30.35 1.37 1.37
N SER A 147 -31.13 0.33 1.69
CA SER A 147 -32.47 0.44 2.31
C SER A 147 -32.48 0.88 3.79
N LEU A 148 -31.30 0.94 4.42
CA LEU A 148 -31.08 1.39 5.80
C LEU A 148 -30.41 2.79 5.87
N VAL A 149 -29.80 3.25 4.78
CA VAL A 149 -29.17 4.59 4.70
C VAL A 149 -30.21 5.66 5.03
N GLY A 150 -29.83 6.59 5.91
CA GLY A 150 -30.71 7.66 6.41
C GLY A 150 -31.60 7.27 7.59
N LYS A 151 -31.79 5.97 7.88
CA LYS A 151 -32.43 5.50 9.12
C LYS A 151 -31.43 5.36 10.26
N TYR A 152 -30.21 4.92 9.93
CA TYR A 152 -29.10 4.74 10.85
C TYR A 152 -27.83 5.36 10.26
N LYS A 153 -26.88 5.75 11.10
CA LYS A 153 -25.60 6.38 10.71
C LYS A 153 -24.37 5.61 11.19
N SER A 154 -24.48 4.87 12.29
CA SER A 154 -23.38 4.14 12.91
C SER A 154 -23.70 2.65 13.13
N LEU A 155 -22.66 1.87 13.48
CA LEU A 155 -22.82 0.47 13.90
C LEU A 155 -23.67 0.34 15.17
N ALA A 156 -23.56 1.29 16.11
CA ALA A 156 -24.30 1.27 17.37
C ALA A 156 -25.80 1.60 17.23
N GLU A 157 -26.22 2.11 16.09
CA GLU A 157 -27.63 2.38 15.76
C GLU A 157 -28.32 1.21 15.05
N LEU A 158 -27.58 0.20 14.58
CA LEU A 158 -28.16 -0.95 13.91
C LEU A 158 -29.01 -1.78 14.90
N PRO A 159 -30.21 -2.26 14.50
CA PRO A 159 -31.04 -3.10 15.36
C PRO A 159 -30.31 -4.34 15.88
N GLU A 160 -30.69 -4.81 17.07
CA GLU A 160 -30.22 -6.07 17.64
C GLU A 160 -30.39 -7.23 16.64
N GLY A 161 -29.37 -8.08 16.54
CA GLY A 161 -29.34 -9.21 15.60
C GLY A 161 -29.01 -8.84 14.15
N SER A 162 -28.83 -7.56 13.80
CA SER A 162 -28.40 -7.13 12.46
C SER A 162 -27.08 -7.78 12.06
N VAL A 163 -26.97 -8.22 10.80
CA VAL A 163 -25.81 -8.98 10.33
C VAL A 163 -24.79 -8.07 9.65
N VAL A 164 -23.56 -8.06 10.15
CA VAL A 164 -22.42 -7.33 9.59
C VAL A 164 -21.48 -8.31 8.89
N GLY A 165 -21.28 -8.11 7.58
CA GLY A 165 -20.43 -8.97 6.76
C GLY A 165 -18.94 -8.64 6.86
N THR A 166 -18.13 -9.57 7.35
CA THR A 166 -16.66 -9.53 7.32
C THR A 166 -16.04 -10.92 7.50
N SER A 167 -15.05 -11.26 6.66
CA SER A 167 -14.21 -12.47 6.81
C SER A 167 -12.86 -12.23 7.49
N SER A 168 -12.67 -11.08 8.13
CA SER A 168 -11.44 -10.74 8.87
C SER A 168 -11.64 -10.94 10.36
N LEU A 169 -10.88 -11.86 10.97
CA LEU A 169 -10.93 -12.12 12.41
C LEU A 169 -10.59 -10.87 13.24
N ARG A 170 -9.61 -10.06 12.81
CA ARG A 170 -9.31 -8.74 13.39
C ARG A 170 -10.55 -7.85 13.52
N ARG A 171 -11.37 -7.76 12.46
CA ARG A 171 -12.58 -6.93 12.47
C ARG A 171 -13.65 -7.55 13.35
N THR A 172 -13.91 -8.84 13.20
CA THR A 172 -14.94 -9.55 13.96
C THR A 172 -14.66 -9.52 15.48
N ALA A 173 -13.41 -9.73 15.91
CA ALA A 173 -13.01 -9.70 17.31
C ALA A 173 -13.24 -8.31 17.94
N GLN A 174 -12.73 -7.25 17.32
CA GLN A 174 -12.93 -5.87 17.79
C GLN A 174 -14.41 -5.47 17.81
N LEU A 175 -15.16 -5.79 16.75
CA LEU A 175 -16.56 -5.37 16.63
C LEU A 175 -17.52 -6.17 17.50
N LYS A 176 -17.23 -7.44 17.82
CA LYS A 176 -17.97 -8.17 18.87
C LYS A 176 -17.82 -7.52 20.24
N ARG A 177 -16.61 -7.02 20.54
CA ARG A 177 -16.32 -6.33 21.80
C ARG A 177 -17.06 -5.00 21.92
N SER A 178 -17.08 -4.19 20.87
CA SER A 178 -17.76 -2.87 20.89
C SER A 178 -19.27 -2.92 20.60
N HIS A 179 -19.73 -3.93 19.86
CA HIS A 179 -21.13 -4.07 19.42
C HIS A 179 -21.67 -5.51 19.62
N PRO A 180 -21.77 -6.00 20.87
CA PRO A 180 -22.19 -7.38 21.17
C PRO A 180 -23.64 -7.71 20.77
N HIS A 181 -24.47 -6.70 20.48
CA HIS A 181 -25.83 -6.85 19.96
C HIS A 181 -25.89 -7.20 18.46
N LEU A 182 -24.76 -7.14 17.74
CA LEU A 182 -24.69 -7.43 16.31
C LEU A 182 -24.24 -8.86 16.03
N ARG A 183 -24.71 -9.41 14.91
CA ARG A 183 -24.26 -10.70 14.38
C ARG A 183 -23.19 -10.48 13.31
N PHE A 184 -22.15 -11.31 13.29
CA PHE A 184 -21.07 -11.21 12.31
C PHE A 184 -21.04 -12.46 11.45
N ALA A 185 -21.02 -12.27 10.13
CA ALA A 185 -21.04 -13.35 9.14
C ALA A 185 -19.91 -13.20 8.11
N ASP A 186 -19.39 -14.34 7.66
CA ASP A 186 -18.35 -14.38 6.62
C ASP A 186 -18.86 -13.74 5.31
N VAL A 187 -18.03 -12.94 4.65
CA VAL A 187 -18.34 -12.36 3.33
C VAL A 187 -17.13 -12.48 2.39
N ARG A 188 -17.22 -13.45 1.48
CA ARG A 188 -16.17 -13.80 0.52
C ARG A 188 -16.44 -13.26 -0.89
N GLY A 189 -15.40 -13.19 -1.71
CA GLY A 189 -15.37 -12.57 -3.04
C GLY A 189 -14.53 -11.29 -3.08
N ASN A 190 -14.39 -10.72 -4.29
CA ASN A 190 -13.75 -9.41 -4.52
C ASN A 190 -14.68 -8.25 -4.08
N MET A 191 -14.21 -7.00 -4.16
CA MET A 191 -14.98 -5.83 -3.70
C MET A 191 -16.38 -5.74 -4.34
N GLY A 192 -16.46 -5.87 -5.67
CA GLY A 192 -17.73 -5.83 -6.40
C GLY A 192 -18.68 -6.94 -5.95
N THR A 193 -18.20 -8.18 -5.87
CA THR A 193 -19.00 -9.33 -5.37
C THR A 193 -19.54 -9.10 -3.96
N ARG A 194 -18.77 -8.46 -3.07
CA ARG A 194 -19.23 -8.15 -1.71
C ARG A 194 -20.31 -7.07 -1.73
N LEU A 195 -20.11 -5.98 -2.46
CA LEU A 195 -21.11 -4.91 -2.59
C LEU A 195 -22.40 -5.43 -3.23
N SER A 196 -22.33 -6.26 -4.28
CA SER A 196 -23.51 -6.91 -4.88
C SER A 196 -24.25 -7.84 -3.91
N LYS A 197 -23.54 -8.48 -2.97
CA LYS A 197 -24.20 -9.24 -1.89
C LYS A 197 -24.96 -8.31 -0.94
N LEU A 198 -24.34 -7.22 -0.50
CA LEU A 198 -25.01 -6.22 0.35
C LEU A 198 -26.22 -5.58 -0.34
N ASP A 199 -26.11 -5.28 -1.63
CA ASP A 199 -27.15 -4.61 -2.41
C ASP A 199 -28.33 -5.54 -2.77
N ASN A 200 -28.16 -6.86 -2.67
CA ASN A 200 -29.25 -7.82 -2.86
C ASN A 200 -30.28 -7.70 -1.72
N LEU A 201 -31.55 -7.47 -2.08
CA LEU A 201 -32.65 -7.34 -1.13
C LEU A 201 -32.78 -8.55 -0.20
N GLU A 202 -32.63 -9.76 -0.74
CA GLU A 202 -32.72 -11.04 -0.01
C GLU A 202 -31.46 -11.37 0.81
N SER A 203 -30.42 -10.53 0.78
CA SER A 203 -29.23 -10.75 1.59
C SER A 203 -29.43 -10.39 3.06
N GLU A 204 -28.98 -11.28 3.94
CA GLU A 204 -28.93 -11.09 5.40
C GLU A 204 -28.10 -9.87 5.82
N TYR A 205 -27.09 -9.45 5.05
CA TYR A 205 -26.18 -8.40 5.46
C TYR A 205 -26.89 -7.05 5.57
N SER A 206 -26.93 -6.48 6.77
CA SER A 206 -27.37 -5.10 7.03
C SER A 206 -26.24 -4.10 6.72
N ALA A 207 -24.99 -4.53 6.85
CA ALA A 207 -23.80 -3.75 6.51
C ALA A 207 -22.60 -4.64 6.19
N LEU A 208 -21.55 -4.05 5.62
CA LEU A 208 -20.22 -4.65 5.45
C LEU A 208 -19.17 -3.79 6.13
N ILE A 209 -18.05 -4.43 6.48
CA ILE A 209 -16.81 -3.73 6.85
C ILE A 209 -15.80 -3.93 5.73
N LEU A 210 -15.35 -2.83 5.13
CA LEU A 210 -14.43 -2.81 3.98
C LEU A 210 -13.20 -1.93 4.32
N ALA A 211 -12.24 -1.82 3.42
CA ALA A 211 -11.07 -0.94 3.62
C ALA A 211 -11.26 0.32 2.79
N VAL A 212 -11.02 1.50 3.37
CA VAL A 212 -11.29 2.79 2.70
C VAL A 212 -10.49 2.91 1.40
N ALA A 213 -9.16 2.74 1.44
CA ALA A 213 -8.31 2.74 0.25
C ALA A 213 -8.73 1.70 -0.83
N GLY A 214 -9.48 0.65 -0.47
CA GLY A 214 -9.99 -0.32 -1.43
C GLY A 214 -11.24 0.17 -2.18
N LEU A 215 -12.09 0.96 -1.52
CA LEU A 215 -13.24 1.62 -2.13
C LEU A 215 -12.79 2.83 -2.95
N ASP A 216 -11.88 3.63 -2.39
CA ASP A 216 -11.41 4.87 -2.98
C ASP A 216 -10.71 4.66 -4.32
N ARG A 217 -9.77 3.71 -4.39
CA ARG A 217 -9.12 3.29 -5.65
C ARG A 217 -10.12 2.84 -6.72
N LEU A 218 -11.29 2.33 -6.34
CA LEU A 218 -12.32 1.89 -7.29
C LEU A 218 -13.34 2.99 -7.66
N GLY A 219 -13.15 4.24 -7.19
CA GLY A 219 -14.12 5.32 -7.36
C GLY A 219 -15.42 5.10 -6.55
N MET A 220 -15.36 4.30 -5.49
CA MET A 220 -16.51 3.87 -4.69
C MET A 220 -16.58 4.56 -3.31
N SER A 221 -15.89 5.67 -3.10
CA SER A 221 -15.86 6.41 -1.82
C SER A 221 -17.25 6.86 -1.35
N SER A 222 -18.17 7.11 -2.27
CA SER A 222 -19.59 7.40 -1.97
C SER A 222 -20.36 6.24 -1.30
N ARG A 223 -19.79 5.03 -1.26
CA ARG A 223 -20.35 3.88 -0.53
C ARG A 223 -20.04 3.94 0.98
N VAL A 224 -19.07 4.75 1.42
CA VAL A 224 -18.67 4.84 2.83
C VAL A 224 -19.76 5.54 3.63
N THR A 225 -20.32 4.84 4.61
CA THR A 225 -21.30 5.39 5.57
C THR A 225 -20.59 6.05 6.76
N ALA A 226 -19.53 5.41 7.27
CA ALA A 226 -18.64 5.98 8.27
C ALA A 226 -17.21 5.41 8.12
N TYR A 227 -16.23 6.21 8.54
CA TYR A 227 -14.83 5.81 8.66
C TYR A 227 -14.58 5.23 10.05
N LEU A 228 -13.74 4.21 10.16
CA LEU A 228 -13.44 3.50 11.41
C LEU A 228 -11.94 3.59 11.76
N SER A 229 -11.64 4.27 12.86
CA SER A 229 -10.32 4.50 13.49
C SER A 229 -10.42 4.23 15.01
N LYS A 230 -9.36 4.43 15.80
CA LYS A 230 -9.48 4.42 17.27
C LYS A 230 -10.43 5.50 17.78
N ALA A 231 -10.28 6.73 17.26
CA ALA A 231 -11.06 7.89 17.69
C ALA A 231 -12.52 7.83 17.19
N ASP A 232 -12.72 7.37 15.96
CA ASP A 232 -14.00 7.32 15.27
C ASP A 232 -14.44 5.87 15.09
N GLY A 233 -15.32 5.37 15.96
CA GLY A 233 -15.87 4.01 15.83
C GLY A 233 -15.02 2.87 16.41
N GLY A 234 -13.87 3.15 17.02
CA GLY A 234 -13.17 2.24 17.95
C GLY A 234 -12.54 0.99 17.34
N MET A 235 -11.98 1.07 16.12
CA MET A 235 -11.33 -0.08 15.47
C MET A 235 -9.96 0.26 14.87
N LEU A 236 -8.95 -0.53 15.23
CA LEU A 236 -7.61 -0.48 14.63
C LEU A 236 -7.56 -1.32 13.34
N TYR A 237 -6.86 -0.80 12.33
CA TYR A 237 -6.78 -1.37 10.98
C TYR A 237 -5.80 -2.55 10.87
N ALA A 238 -5.71 -3.14 9.69
CA ALA A 238 -4.75 -4.23 9.43
C ALA A 238 -3.35 -3.66 9.13
N VAL A 239 -2.31 -4.36 9.58
CA VAL A 239 -0.90 -4.10 9.25
C VAL A 239 -0.72 -3.88 7.75
N GLY A 240 -0.08 -2.77 7.36
CA GLY A 240 0.11 -2.40 5.96
C GLY A 240 -1.16 -2.02 5.19
N GLN A 241 -2.33 -1.87 5.83
CA GLN A 241 -3.53 -1.42 5.13
C GLN A 241 -3.33 0.01 4.58
N GLY A 242 -3.90 0.28 3.40
CA GLY A 242 -3.71 1.54 2.69
C GLY A 242 -2.44 1.62 1.83
N ALA A 243 -1.36 0.93 2.20
CA ALA A 243 -0.10 0.92 1.45
C ALA A 243 -0.13 -0.05 0.24
N LEU A 244 0.64 0.28 -0.80
CA LEU A 244 1.05 -0.66 -1.84
C LEU A 244 2.51 -1.02 -1.64
N GLY A 245 2.79 -2.32 -1.56
CA GLY A 245 4.15 -2.86 -1.48
C GLY A 245 4.60 -3.37 -2.84
N ILE A 246 5.86 -3.12 -3.17
CA ILE A 246 6.49 -3.60 -4.39
C ILE A 246 7.50 -4.68 -4.05
N GLU A 247 7.26 -5.90 -4.52
CA GLU A 247 8.17 -7.03 -4.32
C GLU A 247 9.16 -7.16 -5.50
N VAL A 248 10.43 -7.40 -5.18
CA VAL A 248 11.55 -7.49 -6.13
C VAL A 248 12.55 -8.56 -5.71
N ARG A 249 13.45 -8.95 -6.61
CA ARG A 249 14.62 -9.77 -6.27
C ARG A 249 15.66 -8.94 -5.49
N LYS A 250 16.31 -9.55 -4.50
CA LYS A 250 17.37 -8.91 -3.70
C LYS A 250 18.62 -8.51 -4.49
N ASP A 251 18.92 -9.21 -5.58
CA ASP A 251 20.12 -8.97 -6.40
C ASP A 251 19.91 -7.93 -7.52
N ASP A 252 18.67 -7.47 -7.75
CA ASP A 252 18.33 -6.65 -8.91
C ASP A 252 18.52 -5.15 -8.67
N ALA A 253 19.78 -4.71 -8.75
CA ALA A 253 20.14 -3.30 -8.61
C ALA A 253 19.40 -2.36 -9.59
N LYS A 254 19.08 -2.84 -10.80
CA LYS A 254 18.38 -2.07 -11.85
C LYS A 254 16.93 -1.79 -11.46
N VAL A 255 16.22 -2.78 -10.92
CA VAL A 255 14.86 -2.59 -10.42
C VAL A 255 14.86 -1.75 -9.12
N LYS A 256 15.87 -1.90 -8.25
CA LYS A 256 16.01 -1.03 -7.07
C LYS A 256 16.22 0.45 -7.45
N GLU A 257 17.05 0.72 -8.46
CA GLU A 257 17.22 2.07 -9.02
C GLU A 257 15.89 2.63 -9.55
N LEU A 258 15.15 1.83 -10.35
CA LEU A 258 13.83 2.18 -10.87
C LEU A 258 12.86 2.60 -9.73
N LEU A 259 12.84 1.84 -8.63
CA LEU A 259 11.92 2.08 -7.51
C LEU A 259 12.30 3.26 -6.61
N SER A 260 13.56 3.69 -6.62
CA SER A 260 14.09 4.77 -5.76
C SER A 260 13.31 6.09 -5.84
N LYS A 261 12.67 6.37 -6.98
CA LYS A 261 11.90 7.60 -7.24
C LYS A 261 10.42 7.53 -6.86
N ILE A 262 9.88 6.35 -6.51
CA ILE A 262 8.44 6.16 -6.23
C ILE A 262 8.15 5.65 -4.82
N GLY A 263 9.19 5.29 -4.06
CA GLY A 263 9.07 4.92 -2.66
C GLY A 263 8.84 6.12 -1.74
N CYS A 264 8.04 5.91 -0.68
CA CYS A 264 7.78 6.91 0.36
C CYS A 264 8.37 6.43 1.68
N GLU A 265 9.57 6.89 2.05
CA GLU A 265 10.26 6.41 3.27
C GLU A 265 9.47 6.62 4.55
N ARG A 266 8.66 7.68 4.64
CA ARG A 266 7.75 7.92 5.77
C ARG A 266 6.65 6.84 5.85
N THR A 267 6.12 6.38 4.73
CA THR A 267 5.22 5.22 4.72
C THR A 267 5.98 3.94 5.03
N THR A 268 7.16 3.72 4.42
CA THR A 268 8.03 2.56 4.65
C THR A 268 8.33 2.37 6.14
N ARG A 269 8.80 3.40 6.86
CA ARG A 269 9.08 3.30 8.30
C ARG A 269 7.84 2.93 9.11
N ALA A 270 6.67 3.56 8.85
CA ALA A 270 5.45 3.23 9.57
C ALA A 270 5.02 1.76 9.36
N VAL A 271 5.03 1.27 8.12
CA VAL A 271 4.61 -0.11 7.83
C VAL A 271 5.65 -1.17 8.21
N LEU A 272 6.94 -0.82 8.30
CA LEU A 272 7.97 -1.71 8.85
C LEU A 272 7.75 -1.95 10.35
N ALA A 273 7.42 -0.91 11.13
CA ALA A 273 7.04 -1.08 12.53
C ALA A 273 5.79 -1.97 12.68
N GLU A 274 4.75 -1.73 11.88
CA GLU A 274 3.56 -2.58 11.85
C GLU A 274 3.86 -4.05 11.48
N ARG A 275 4.73 -4.27 10.49
CA ARG A 275 5.11 -5.61 10.02
C ARG A 275 6.05 -6.34 10.97
N SER A 276 6.97 -5.64 11.64
CA SER A 276 7.85 -6.22 12.66
C SER A 276 7.06 -6.69 13.88
N LEU A 277 6.11 -5.87 14.37
CA LEU A 277 5.16 -6.30 15.41
C LEU A 277 4.44 -7.58 15.01
N MET A 278 3.89 -7.61 13.80
CA MET A 278 3.13 -8.75 13.31
C MET A 278 3.99 -10.01 13.13
N ARG A 279 5.23 -9.85 12.66
CA ARG A 279 6.23 -10.94 12.53
C ARG A 279 6.62 -11.50 13.90
N THR A 280 6.85 -10.62 14.88
CA THR A 280 7.24 -10.99 16.25
C THR A 280 6.13 -11.74 16.99
N LEU A 281 4.86 -11.36 16.80
CA LEU A 281 3.70 -12.09 17.33
C LEU A 281 3.31 -13.32 16.48
N GLU A 282 4.13 -13.72 15.51
CA GLU A 282 3.86 -14.78 14.52
C GLU A 282 2.53 -14.65 13.76
N GLY A 283 1.97 -13.44 13.74
CA GLY A 283 0.70 -13.10 13.15
C GLY A 283 0.69 -13.26 11.63
N GLY A 284 -0.18 -14.13 11.13
CA GLY A 284 -0.64 -14.10 9.73
C GLY A 284 -1.93 -13.29 9.58
N CYS A 285 -2.46 -13.22 8.35
CA CYS A 285 -3.78 -12.62 8.07
C CYS A 285 -4.95 -13.30 8.83
N SER A 286 -4.71 -14.48 9.39
CA SER A 286 -5.64 -15.31 10.18
C SER A 286 -5.66 -14.96 11.68
N VAL A 287 -5.07 -13.83 12.09
CA VAL A 287 -4.88 -13.49 13.52
C VAL A 287 -5.56 -12.15 13.84
N PRO A 288 -6.25 -12.01 14.99
CA PRO A 288 -6.98 -10.78 15.34
C PRO A 288 -6.07 -9.66 15.89
N ILE A 289 -4.98 -9.36 15.17
CA ILE A 289 -4.07 -8.24 15.46
C ILE A 289 -4.58 -6.98 14.74
N GLY A 290 -4.73 -5.87 15.45
CA GLY A 290 -5.02 -4.56 14.89
C GLY A 290 -3.92 -3.55 15.20
N VAL A 291 -3.68 -2.60 14.29
CA VAL A 291 -2.71 -1.51 14.45
C VAL A 291 -3.28 -0.18 13.98
N GLU A 292 -2.77 0.92 14.52
CA GLU A 292 -2.95 2.27 13.99
C GLU A 292 -1.67 3.06 14.21
N THR A 293 -1.07 3.56 13.13
CA THR A 293 0.10 4.44 13.16
C THR A 293 -0.21 5.85 12.70
N GLU A 294 0.41 6.84 13.35
CA GLU A 294 0.20 8.27 13.12
C GLU A 294 1.51 9.05 13.34
N TRP A 295 1.95 9.82 12.35
CA TRP A 295 3.11 10.70 12.50
C TRP A 295 2.69 11.98 13.23
N VAL A 296 3.42 12.35 14.29
CA VAL A 296 3.09 13.51 15.12
C VAL A 296 3.35 14.80 14.36
N LYS A 297 2.33 15.66 14.28
CA LYS A 297 2.45 17.02 13.75
C LYS A 297 3.35 17.88 14.65
N ARG A 298 4.27 18.61 14.03
CA ARG A 298 5.08 19.63 14.68
C ARG A 298 4.13 20.72 15.19
N LYS A 299 4.02 20.88 16.51
CA LYS A 299 3.33 22.04 17.10
C LYS A 299 3.97 23.31 16.51
N GLY A 300 3.15 24.15 15.87
CA GLY A 300 3.58 25.47 15.43
C GLY A 300 3.97 26.34 16.63
N VAL A 301 4.75 27.39 16.39
CA VAL A 301 5.23 28.33 17.44
C VAL A 301 4.08 29.18 18.05
N LEU A 302 2.84 28.93 17.65
CA LEU A 302 1.62 29.60 18.11
C LEU A 302 0.62 28.56 18.66
N ASP A 303 1.01 27.88 19.72
CA ASP A 303 0.11 27.04 20.52
C ASP A 303 -0.57 27.92 21.58
N PRO A 304 -1.92 28.04 21.61
CA PRO A 304 -2.63 28.86 22.59
C PRO A 304 -2.39 28.44 24.06
N GLU A 305 -1.95 27.20 24.30
CA GLU A 305 -1.64 26.69 25.64
C GLU A 305 -0.23 27.07 26.13
N VAL A 306 0.64 27.59 25.27
CA VAL A 306 1.90 28.20 25.70
C VAL A 306 1.61 29.63 26.14
N GLY A 307 1.48 29.81 27.45
CA GLY A 307 1.11 31.07 28.07
C GLY A 307 1.88 32.26 27.51
N VAL A 308 1.15 33.23 26.97
CA VAL A 308 1.70 34.47 26.42
C VAL A 308 2.59 35.12 27.47
N GLY A 309 3.90 35.19 27.18
CA GLY A 309 4.88 35.83 28.04
C GLY A 309 4.41 37.23 28.43
N ALA A 310 4.60 37.59 29.70
CA ALA A 310 4.00 38.78 30.30
C ALA A 310 4.09 40.00 29.36
N LYS A 311 2.93 40.61 29.06
CA LYS A 311 2.88 41.85 28.29
C LYS A 311 3.85 42.86 28.93
N PRO A 312 4.69 43.56 28.16
CA PRO A 312 5.46 44.67 28.69
C PRO A 312 4.53 45.65 29.41
N ALA A 313 5.00 46.24 30.51
CA ALA A 313 4.23 47.24 31.24
C ALA A 313 3.80 48.38 30.30
N GLU A 314 2.58 48.89 30.48
CA GLU A 314 1.95 49.85 29.56
C GLU A 314 2.80 51.11 29.34
N ASP A 315 3.63 51.47 30.33
CA ASP A 315 4.56 52.60 30.30
C ASP A 315 5.67 52.50 29.24
N TYR A 316 5.96 51.30 28.69
CA TYR A 316 7.05 51.14 27.71
C TYR A 316 6.79 51.93 26.41
N HIS A 317 5.52 52.17 26.06
CA HIS A 317 5.15 52.97 24.90
C HIS A 317 5.36 54.49 25.08
N ASN A 318 5.62 54.97 26.31
CA ASN A 318 5.85 56.38 26.61
C ASN A 318 7.33 56.79 26.53
N LEU A 319 8.24 55.87 26.21
CA LEU A 319 9.66 56.17 25.98
C LEU A 319 9.87 56.78 24.59
N SER A 320 9.86 58.11 24.50
CA SER A 320 10.07 58.86 23.26
C SER A 320 11.52 58.85 22.77
N GLY A 321 12.01 57.68 22.35
CA GLY A 321 13.26 57.53 21.60
C GLY A 321 13.08 57.95 20.14
N ALA A 322 13.38 59.21 19.81
CA ALA A 322 13.20 59.73 18.46
C ALA A 322 14.19 59.11 17.46
N ALA A 323 13.68 58.31 16.52
CA ALA A 323 14.40 57.87 15.32
C ALA A 323 13.53 58.13 14.08
N THR A 324 13.67 59.30 13.48
CA THR A 324 12.94 59.68 12.27
C THR A 324 13.60 59.11 11.01
N SER A 325 12.86 58.41 10.18
CA SER A 325 13.04 58.47 8.72
C SER A 325 11.67 58.51 8.03
N LYS A 326 11.54 59.40 7.04
CA LYS A 326 10.36 59.55 6.19
C LYS A 326 10.66 58.92 4.83
N THR A 327 9.68 58.23 4.24
CA THR A 327 9.31 58.36 2.82
C THR A 327 7.91 57.78 2.58
N ALA A 328 7.06 58.55 1.90
CA ALA A 328 5.88 58.05 1.17
C ALA A 328 6.34 57.57 -0.24
N SER A 329 5.57 57.09 -1.22
CA SER A 329 4.14 56.75 -1.41
C SER A 329 4.06 55.60 -2.47
N ASP A 330 2.95 55.10 -3.05
CA ASP A 330 1.54 55.52 -3.08
C ASP A 330 0.59 54.32 -3.43
N SER A 331 -0.70 54.63 -3.64
CA SER A 331 -1.76 53.76 -4.22
C SER A 331 -1.84 53.96 -5.77
N PRO A 332 -2.72 53.31 -6.59
CA PRO A 332 -3.93 52.53 -6.24
C PRO A 332 -4.25 51.25 -7.06
N THR A 333 -5.34 50.60 -6.65
CA THR A 333 -6.05 49.48 -7.32
C THR A 333 -6.67 49.88 -8.67
N PRO A 334 -7.02 48.89 -9.52
CA PRO A 334 -8.45 48.76 -9.85
C PRO A 334 -8.98 47.32 -9.87
N SER A 335 -10.30 47.21 -9.79
CA SER A 335 -11.09 45.98 -9.83
C SER A 335 -11.55 45.59 -11.24
N SER A 336 -11.62 44.28 -11.55
CA SER A 336 -12.58 43.76 -12.53
C SER A 336 -13.01 42.32 -12.20
N GLN A 337 -14.31 42.04 -12.31
CA GLN A 337 -14.87 40.69 -12.28
C GLN A 337 -14.95 40.16 -13.72
N THR A 338 -14.55 38.91 -13.94
CA THR A 338 -14.93 38.15 -15.14
C THR A 338 -15.20 36.69 -14.75
N ASN A 339 -16.42 36.22 -14.98
CA ASN A 339 -16.76 34.80 -14.88
C ASN A 339 -16.14 34.05 -16.07
N GLY A 340 -15.23 33.11 -15.79
CA GLY A 340 -14.74 32.12 -16.75
C GLY A 340 -15.03 30.72 -16.23
N VAL A 341 -15.72 29.90 -17.03
CA VAL A 341 -15.93 28.48 -16.73
C VAL A 341 -14.71 27.73 -17.26
N GLU A 342 -13.79 27.37 -16.37
CA GLU A 342 -12.65 26.52 -16.72
C GLU A 342 -12.83 25.11 -16.18
N ALA A 343 -12.50 24.12 -17.02
CA ALA A 343 -12.61 22.72 -16.68
C ALA A 343 -11.51 22.33 -15.69
N HIS A 344 -11.88 21.62 -14.62
CA HIS A 344 -10.91 21.06 -13.69
C HIS A 344 -10.08 19.96 -14.35
N ALA A 345 -8.90 20.35 -14.83
CA ALA A 345 -7.81 19.44 -15.09
C ALA A 345 -7.22 18.92 -13.76
N ASP A 346 -6.86 17.65 -13.81
CA ASP A 346 -5.96 16.90 -12.94
C ASP A 346 -5.04 17.74 -12.03
N ASN A 347 -5.07 17.46 -10.73
CA ASN A 347 -3.98 17.82 -9.83
C ASN A 347 -3.68 16.64 -8.90
N THR A 348 -2.59 15.95 -9.18
CA THR A 348 -2.03 14.89 -8.32
C THR A 348 -1.68 15.53 -6.98
N THR A 349 -2.41 15.19 -5.92
CA THR A 349 -2.16 15.70 -4.57
C THR A 349 -0.84 15.14 -4.03
N VAL A 350 0.26 15.80 -4.37
CA VAL A 350 1.49 15.75 -3.58
C VAL A 350 1.13 16.32 -2.22
N ASP A 351 1.27 15.53 -1.16
CA ASP A 351 0.77 15.86 0.17
C ASP A 351 1.58 17.03 0.76
N LEU A 352 1.07 18.25 0.61
CA LEU A 352 1.76 19.51 1.01
C LEU A 352 2.07 19.59 2.52
N ASN A 353 1.58 18.62 3.30
CA ASN A 353 1.72 18.53 4.76
C ASN A 353 3.00 17.82 5.23
N GLU A 354 3.83 17.26 4.35
CA GLU A 354 5.03 16.51 4.78
C GLU A 354 6.00 17.34 5.64
N GLY A 355 6.07 18.66 5.42
CA GLY A 355 6.88 19.60 6.17
C GLY A 355 6.35 19.94 7.57
N GLU A 356 5.08 19.66 7.85
CA GLU A 356 4.45 19.84 9.16
C GLU A 356 4.64 18.63 10.08
N LEU A 357 5.01 17.47 9.56
CA LEU A 357 5.15 16.24 10.33
C LEU A 357 6.57 16.09 10.91
N THR A 358 6.66 15.63 12.16
CA THR A 358 7.91 15.25 12.80
C THR A 358 8.36 13.84 12.40
N ASP A 359 9.51 13.39 12.93
CA ASP A 359 9.94 11.99 12.89
C ASP A 359 9.35 11.15 14.04
N GLU A 360 8.47 11.69 14.89
CA GLU A 360 7.83 10.90 15.97
C GLU A 360 6.63 10.13 15.39
N LEU A 361 6.67 8.80 15.48
CA LEU A 361 5.58 7.90 15.13
C LEU A 361 4.87 7.45 16.41
N VAL A 362 3.57 7.71 16.51
CA VAL A 362 2.68 7.02 17.45
C VAL A 362 2.28 5.69 16.81
N MET A 363 2.36 4.61 17.58
CA MET A 363 1.83 3.30 17.21
C MET A 363 0.92 2.78 18.31
N ARG A 364 -0.31 2.47 17.91
CA ARG A 364 -1.31 1.75 18.69
C ARG A 364 -1.40 0.33 18.14
N ALA A 365 -1.51 -0.65 19.02
CA ALA A 365 -1.68 -2.04 18.62
C ALA A 365 -2.53 -2.81 19.62
N LEU A 366 -3.25 -3.82 19.15
CA LEU A 366 -4.03 -4.72 19.99
C LEU A 366 -4.06 -6.15 19.45
N VAL A 367 -4.36 -7.09 20.36
CA VAL A 367 -4.76 -8.47 20.09
C VAL A 367 -6.04 -8.73 20.90
N VAL A 368 -7.07 -9.28 20.25
CA VAL A 368 -8.40 -9.51 20.87
C VAL A 368 -8.82 -10.96 20.63
N SER A 369 -9.43 -11.61 21.62
CA SER A 369 -9.97 -12.98 21.46
C SER A 369 -11.10 -13.04 20.41
N LEU A 370 -11.36 -14.21 19.82
CA LEU A 370 -12.32 -14.33 18.70
C LEU A 370 -13.79 -14.08 19.07
N ASP A 371 -14.12 -14.11 20.36
CA ASP A 371 -15.40 -13.73 20.95
C ASP A 371 -15.44 -12.25 21.39
N GLY A 372 -14.30 -11.58 21.50
CA GLY A 372 -14.18 -10.18 21.92
C GLY A 372 -13.98 -9.96 23.43
N SER A 373 -13.95 -11.03 24.24
CA SER A 373 -13.92 -10.95 25.71
C SER A 373 -12.58 -10.47 26.27
N GLU A 374 -11.47 -10.98 25.74
CA GLU A 374 -10.10 -10.63 26.16
C GLU A 374 -9.45 -9.65 25.19
N ILE A 375 -8.59 -8.77 25.71
CA ILE A 375 -7.81 -7.81 24.94
C ILE A 375 -6.45 -7.56 25.60
N ALA A 376 -5.40 -7.56 24.78
CA ALA A 376 -4.12 -6.95 25.10
C ALA A 376 -3.94 -5.75 24.17
N GLU A 377 -3.71 -4.55 24.71
CA GLU A 377 -3.57 -3.31 23.93
C GLU A 377 -2.39 -2.45 24.40
N VAL A 378 -1.78 -1.73 23.47
CA VAL A 378 -0.65 -0.82 23.75
C VAL A 378 -0.77 0.43 22.87
N GLU A 379 -0.34 1.57 23.43
CA GLU A 379 -0.10 2.80 22.71
C GLU A 379 1.27 3.32 23.14
N THR A 380 2.16 3.54 22.18
CA THR A 380 3.55 3.95 22.40
C THR A 380 3.99 4.85 21.24
N ARG A 381 5.07 5.60 21.44
CA ARG A 381 5.63 6.48 20.41
C ARG A 381 7.14 6.49 20.45
N ARG A 382 7.76 6.63 19.28
CA ARG A 382 9.22 6.69 19.13
C ARG A 382 9.57 7.61 17.98
N ARG A 383 10.71 8.31 18.08
CA ARG A 383 11.32 8.98 16.94
C ARG A 383 11.94 7.94 16.01
N LEU A 384 11.57 7.94 14.73
CA LEU A 384 12.03 7.00 13.71
C LEU A 384 12.63 7.74 12.52
N THR A 385 13.95 7.63 12.38
CA THR A 385 14.77 8.21 11.33
C THR A 385 15.24 7.16 10.32
N SER A 386 15.43 5.90 10.74
CA SER A 386 15.86 4.79 9.88
C SER A 386 14.83 3.66 9.73
N ARG A 387 15.09 2.70 8.84
CA ARG A 387 14.25 1.50 8.64
C ARG A 387 14.46 0.48 9.77
N GLU A 388 15.67 0.41 10.30
CA GLU A 388 16.11 -0.43 11.41
C GLU A 388 15.45 0.01 12.72
N GLU A 389 15.47 1.31 13.03
CA GLU A 389 14.76 1.88 14.20
C GLU A 389 13.25 1.58 14.17
N ALA A 390 12.66 1.52 12.98
CA ALA A 390 11.26 1.17 12.78
C ALA A 390 10.99 -0.32 13.04
N ASP A 391 11.88 -1.21 12.57
CA ASP A 391 11.77 -2.65 12.82
C ASP A 391 11.94 -2.97 14.32
N GLU A 392 12.92 -2.35 14.99
CA GLU A 392 13.09 -2.43 16.44
C GLU A 392 11.89 -1.89 17.22
N PHE A 393 11.25 -0.83 16.74
CA PHE A 393 10.06 -0.27 17.38
C PHE A 393 8.89 -1.24 17.33
N GLY A 394 8.64 -1.87 16.19
CA GLY A 394 7.60 -2.89 16.05
C GLY A 394 7.82 -4.10 16.96
N TRP A 395 9.07 -4.57 17.07
CA TRP A 395 9.45 -5.64 17.99
C TRP A 395 9.20 -5.27 19.45
N GLU A 396 9.56 -4.06 19.87
CA GLU A 396 9.28 -3.55 21.22
C GLU A 396 7.76 -3.48 21.50
N VAL A 397 6.97 -2.97 20.55
CA VAL A 397 5.50 -2.92 20.68
C VAL A 397 4.92 -4.34 20.84
N ALA A 398 5.45 -5.34 20.14
CA ALA A 398 5.05 -6.73 20.29
C ALA A 398 5.40 -7.30 21.68
N ARG A 399 6.58 -6.99 22.23
CA ARG A 399 6.94 -7.40 23.61
C ARG A 399 6.02 -6.78 24.66
N GLN A 400 5.62 -5.53 24.47
CA GLN A 400 4.66 -4.86 25.36
C GLN A 400 3.26 -5.48 25.28
N LEU A 401 2.84 -5.99 24.12
CA LEU A 401 1.62 -6.77 23.97
C LEU A 401 1.70 -8.14 24.66
N VAL A 402 2.81 -8.86 24.52
CA VAL A 402 3.02 -10.14 25.23
C VAL A 402 3.02 -9.93 26.75
N ALA A 403 3.68 -8.88 27.26
CA ALA A 403 3.64 -8.52 28.68
C ALA A 403 2.21 -8.21 29.19
N LYS A 404 1.25 -7.92 28.29
CA LYS A 404 -0.17 -7.71 28.58
C LYS A 404 -1.06 -8.93 28.28
N GLY A 405 -0.48 -10.11 28.00
CA GLY A 405 -1.23 -11.36 27.79
C GLY A 405 -1.64 -11.65 26.35
N ALA A 406 -1.09 -10.94 25.36
CA ALA A 406 -1.35 -11.24 23.95
C ALA A 406 -0.95 -12.67 23.56
N ASP A 407 0.11 -13.21 24.18
CA ASP A 407 0.56 -14.58 24.05
C ASP A 407 -0.56 -15.60 24.32
N LYS A 408 -1.22 -15.47 25.47
CA LYS A 408 -2.31 -16.36 25.91
C LYS A 408 -3.54 -16.27 25.00
N ILE A 409 -3.86 -15.06 24.53
CA ILE A 409 -4.96 -14.86 23.57
C ILE A 409 -4.64 -15.58 22.25
N LEU A 410 -3.38 -15.55 21.78
CA LEU A 410 -2.95 -16.24 20.56
C LEU A 410 -2.91 -17.77 20.72
N GLU A 411 -2.43 -18.26 21.86
CA GLU A 411 -2.45 -19.69 22.22
C GLU A 411 -3.88 -20.24 22.24
N GLY A 412 -4.83 -19.51 22.88
CA GLY A 412 -6.25 -19.88 22.95
C GLY A 412 -6.96 -19.95 21.59
N ILE A 413 -6.38 -19.34 20.55
CA ILE A 413 -6.89 -19.39 19.16
C ILE A 413 -6.39 -20.66 18.42
N GLY A 414 -5.52 -21.46 19.04
CA GLY A 414 -4.94 -22.68 18.46
C GLY A 414 -3.71 -22.43 17.60
N LEU A 415 -3.11 -21.23 17.70
CA LEU A 415 -1.92 -20.84 16.94
C LEU A 415 -0.65 -21.14 17.75
N ASN A 416 -0.36 -22.43 17.87
CA ASN A 416 0.72 -22.95 18.70
C ASN A 416 2.12 -22.77 18.06
N ARG A 417 2.87 -21.75 18.49
CA ARG A 417 4.32 -21.58 18.25
C ARG A 417 4.97 -20.88 19.46
N LYS A 418 6.21 -21.24 19.81
CA LYS A 418 6.93 -20.74 21.02
C LYS A 418 6.97 -19.19 21.03
N ILE A 419 6.23 -18.53 21.92
CA ILE A 419 6.00 -17.07 21.78
C ILE A 419 7.21 -16.20 22.18
N ILE A 420 8.11 -16.67 23.05
CA ILE A 420 9.49 -16.14 23.16
C ILE A 420 10.46 -17.28 23.50
N GLY A 421 11.54 -17.40 22.73
CA GLY A 421 12.70 -18.23 23.03
C GLY A 421 13.69 -18.20 21.86
N GLU A 422 14.96 -17.91 22.15
CA GLU A 422 16.09 -17.85 21.21
C GLU A 422 16.10 -16.64 20.23
N GLN A 423 16.60 -15.49 20.73
CA GLN A 423 17.59 -14.73 19.95
C GLN A 423 18.94 -15.43 20.15
N ASN A 424 19.41 -16.17 19.15
CA ASN A 424 20.81 -16.40 18.82
C ASN A 424 20.93 -17.33 17.59
N GLU A 425 21.93 -17.06 16.75
CA GLU A 425 22.38 -17.82 15.57
C GLU A 425 21.69 -17.56 14.21
N ALA A 426 22.56 -17.24 13.23
CA ALA A 426 22.37 -16.97 11.78
C ALA A 426 21.70 -15.64 11.39
#